data_AF-A0A7S0UM89-F1
#
_entry.id   AF-A0A7S0UM89-F1
#
_cell.length_a   1.000
_cell.length_b   1.000
_cell.length_c   1.000
_cell.angle_alpha   90.00
_cell.angle_beta   90.00
_cell.angle_gamma   90.00
#
_symmetry.space_group_name_H-M   'P 1'
#
loop_
_entity.id
_entity.type
_entity.pdbx_description
1 polymer ?
#
loop_
_entity_poly.entity_id
_entity_poly.type
_entity_poly.pdbx_seq_one_letter_code
_entity_poly.pdbx_strand_id
1 'polypeptide(L)'
;NNNNNNKNNAYQSPSSSTTPSGLLPPLPTSSSAHPPPPYLKQVSLSPSNRSLISMIDTQALSRLFLDSRALGADAVVHFVRALTQVAREEIAFSQKLDASTRDPFSSGSLIPNNNPPPTPQVFFLAKVLDVALYNMDRVRLVWSRIWEIVAELLTEVGQHPYLPLALFAMNGLRQIAAKFLEREELANYTFQNDFLSPFVRLMHAHPAVEVRDLLIRSLSQMVLSRVGHVRSGWRVVFSMFRIAAKDPDPSIAPLAFATICRVVKGHFPLITEVDVEAFRDCVDCLVSFTNDSKTEAVSVEAIELLRLCADHIAAGAVGGGDTWEEEEGEEGEEEEQEEEQ
;
A
#
# COMPACT_ATOMS: atom_id res chain seq x y z
N ASN A 1 -4.28 -63.46 -16.45
CA ASN A 1 -4.75 -63.78 -15.08
C ASN A 1 -4.11 -62.77 -14.12
N ASN A 2 -4.84 -62.06 -13.27
CA ASN A 2 -5.85 -62.50 -12.27
C ASN A 2 -5.23 -63.33 -11.12
N ASN A 3 -5.51 -63.07 -9.85
CA ASN A 3 -6.03 -61.83 -9.24
C ASN A 3 -5.79 -61.83 -7.70
N ASN A 4 -5.67 -60.65 -7.10
CA ASN A 4 -6.06 -60.26 -5.73
C ASN A 4 -5.74 -61.10 -4.47
N ASN A 5 -5.32 -60.34 -3.44
CA ASN A 5 -5.65 -60.46 -2.01
C ASN A 5 -5.14 -61.64 -1.17
N ASN A 6 -4.37 -61.29 -0.14
CA ASN A 6 -4.92 -61.39 1.23
C ASN A 6 -4.48 -60.19 2.10
N LYS A 7 -5.15 -59.95 3.23
CA LYS A 7 -4.97 -58.78 4.11
C LYS A 7 -4.29 -59.12 5.44
N ASN A 8 -4.01 -58.06 6.21
CA ASN A 8 -3.68 -58.00 7.64
C ASN A 8 -2.23 -58.33 8.06
N ASN A 9 -1.51 -57.29 8.45
CA ASN A 9 -1.22 -57.12 9.89
C ASN A 9 -1.04 -55.64 10.24
N ALA A 10 -1.16 -55.30 11.52
CA ALA A 10 -1.00 -53.93 12.02
C ALA A 10 0.42 -53.69 12.58
N TYR A 11 0.88 -52.42 12.61
CA TYR A 11 1.38 -51.71 13.79
C TYR A 11 2.15 -50.42 13.41
N GLN A 12 2.16 -49.46 14.34
CA GLN A 12 3.08 -48.31 14.48
C GLN A 12 3.12 -47.24 13.38
N SER A 13 2.67 -46.03 13.75
CA SER A 13 2.91 -44.78 13.01
C SER A 13 4.31 -44.21 13.33
N PRO A 14 5.13 -43.83 12.34
CA PRO A 14 6.33 -43.01 12.54
C PRO A 14 6.00 -41.50 12.43
N SER A 15 6.87 -40.66 12.99
CA SER A 15 6.72 -39.19 13.07
C SER A 15 7.89 -38.42 12.44
N SER A 16 7.68 -37.13 12.13
CA SER A 16 8.63 -36.20 11.47
C SER A 16 8.91 -36.53 9.98
N SER A 17 9.38 -35.64 9.09
CA SER A 17 9.82 -34.23 9.15
C SER A 17 9.80 -33.65 7.70
N THR A 18 9.75 -32.35 7.34
CA THR A 18 9.72 -31.04 8.03
C THR A 18 9.26 -29.97 7.00
N THR A 19 8.58 -28.90 7.43
CA THR A 19 8.34 -27.68 6.61
C THR A 19 8.49 -26.39 7.44
N PRO A 20 9.32 -25.40 7.03
CA PRO A 20 9.53 -24.16 7.78
C PRO A 20 8.56 -23.03 7.37
N SER A 21 7.32 -23.08 7.84
CA SER A 21 6.36 -21.96 7.70
C SER A 21 6.62 -20.87 8.74
N GLY A 22 7.59 -19.99 8.47
CA GLY A 22 7.94 -18.85 9.32
C GLY A 22 6.93 -17.70 9.26
N LEU A 23 5.74 -17.89 9.86
CA LEU A 23 4.73 -16.84 9.97
C LEU A 23 5.11 -15.80 11.03
N LEU A 24 5.08 -14.52 10.65
CA LEU A 24 5.16 -13.37 11.56
C LEU A 24 3.93 -13.34 12.50
N PRO A 25 4.07 -12.86 13.75
CA PRO A 25 2.97 -12.75 14.69
C PRO A 25 1.96 -11.66 14.24
N PRO A 26 0.66 -11.83 14.54
CA PRO A 26 -0.34 -10.81 14.24
C PRO A 26 -0.14 -9.56 15.14
N LEU A 27 -0.36 -8.37 14.56
CA LEU A 27 -0.47 -7.13 15.33
C LEU A 27 -1.72 -7.17 16.22
N PRO A 28 -1.67 -6.68 17.47
CA PRO A 28 -2.79 -6.83 18.41
C PRO A 28 -4.00 -5.99 18.03
N THR A 29 -5.19 -6.56 18.20
CA THR A 29 -6.47 -5.85 18.08
C THR A 29 -6.66 -4.84 19.21
N SER A 30 -7.35 -3.75 18.92
CA SER A 30 -7.43 -2.56 19.78
C SER A 30 -8.41 -2.71 20.96
N SER A 31 -8.10 -3.58 21.93
CA SER A 31 -8.77 -3.60 23.25
C SER A 31 -7.97 -4.33 24.34
N SER A 32 -6.87 -3.75 24.81
CA SER A 32 -6.25 -4.16 26.09
C SER A 32 -5.44 -3.01 26.70
N ALA A 33 -5.62 -2.76 28.00
CA ALA A 33 -4.86 -1.77 28.75
C ALA A 33 -3.50 -2.34 29.17
N HIS A 34 -2.53 -2.34 28.26
CA HIS A 34 -1.16 -2.73 28.58
C HIS A 34 -0.47 -1.68 29.47
N PRO A 35 0.34 -2.10 30.46
CA PRO A 35 1.21 -1.19 31.20
C PRO A 35 2.26 -0.55 30.26
N PRO A 36 2.80 0.63 30.59
CA PRO A 36 3.78 1.31 29.75
C PRO A 36 5.03 0.44 29.52
N PRO A 37 5.59 0.43 28.30
CA PRO A 37 6.72 -0.44 27.97
C PRO A 37 7.97 -0.10 28.81
N PRO A 38 8.79 -1.10 29.16
CA PRO A 38 9.81 -0.96 30.22
C PRO A 38 10.94 0.04 29.93
N TYR A 39 11.08 0.47 28.67
CA TYR A 39 12.17 1.31 28.17
C TYR A 39 12.10 2.79 28.64
N LEU A 40 10.93 3.26 29.10
CA LEU A 40 10.81 4.60 29.73
C LEU A 40 11.66 4.77 31.00
N LYS A 41 12.27 3.70 31.52
CA LYS A 41 13.21 3.76 32.65
C LYS A 41 14.62 4.26 32.28
N GLN A 42 15.04 4.20 31.01
CA GLN A 42 16.45 4.43 30.63
C GLN A 42 16.80 5.83 30.12
N VAL A 43 15.83 6.69 29.79
CA VAL A 43 16.15 8.10 29.53
C VAL A 43 16.43 8.79 30.86
N SER A 44 17.67 9.25 31.08
CA SER A 44 18.03 10.03 32.27
C SER A 44 17.55 11.47 32.16
N LEU A 45 16.23 11.63 32.11
CA LEU A 45 15.55 12.92 32.13
C LEU A 45 15.85 13.63 33.45
N SER A 46 16.11 14.94 33.35
CA SER A 46 16.25 15.83 34.50
C SER A 46 15.00 15.77 35.39
N PRO A 47 15.11 16.06 36.70
CA PRO A 47 13.97 15.97 37.62
C PRO A 47 12.73 16.76 37.15
N SER A 48 12.95 17.96 36.61
CA SER A 48 11.90 18.82 36.03
C SER A 48 11.15 18.15 34.88
N ASN A 49 11.86 17.47 33.98
CA ASN A 49 11.26 16.85 32.79
C ASN A 49 10.47 15.58 33.12
N ARG A 50 10.83 14.86 34.20
CA ARG A 50 10.04 13.74 34.70
C ARG A 50 8.68 14.20 35.24
N SER A 51 8.65 15.34 35.94
CA SER A 51 7.41 15.95 36.43
C SER A 51 6.48 16.34 35.27
N LEU A 52 7.01 16.96 34.22
CA LEU A 52 6.25 17.30 33.01
C LEU A 52 5.60 16.07 32.36
N ILE A 53 6.32 14.95 32.23
CA ILE A 53 5.76 13.71 31.67
C ILE A 53 4.63 13.15 32.56
N SER A 54 4.73 13.22 33.88
CA SER A 54 3.63 12.82 34.77
C SER A 54 2.42 13.77 34.77
N MET A 55 2.54 14.96 34.18
CA MET A 55 1.43 15.90 33.97
C MET A 55 0.78 15.79 32.58
N ILE A 56 1.36 15.01 31.66
CA ILE A 56 0.74 14.70 30.38
C ILE A 56 -0.22 13.52 30.57
N ASP A 57 -1.51 13.81 30.74
CA ASP A 57 -2.54 12.78 30.71
C ASP A 57 -2.59 12.12 29.32
N THR A 58 -2.28 10.82 29.28
CA THR A 58 -2.29 10.03 28.06
C THR A 58 -3.70 9.82 27.49
N GLN A 59 -4.76 9.98 28.31
CA GLN A 59 -6.13 10.02 27.80
C GLN A 59 -6.44 11.35 27.12
N ALA A 60 -6.16 12.49 27.74
CA ALA A 60 -6.30 13.81 27.12
C ALA A 60 -5.49 13.94 25.83
N LEU A 61 -4.24 13.43 25.81
CA LEU A 61 -3.41 13.40 24.61
C LEU A 61 -3.96 12.46 23.52
N SER A 62 -4.62 11.35 23.89
CA SER A 62 -5.32 10.49 22.94
C SER A 62 -6.61 11.14 22.41
N ARG A 63 -7.35 11.86 23.25
CA ARG A 63 -8.54 12.65 22.87
C ARG A 63 -8.16 13.75 21.87
N LEU A 64 -7.09 14.50 22.13
CA LEU A 64 -6.56 15.54 21.23
C LEU A 64 -6.35 15.06 19.78
N PHE A 65 -5.91 13.82 19.57
CA PHE A 65 -5.81 13.25 18.22
C PHE A 65 -7.17 12.84 17.64
N LEU A 66 -8.08 12.29 18.46
CA LEU A 66 -9.43 11.91 18.06
C LEU A 66 -10.30 13.13 17.69
N ASP A 67 -10.22 14.18 18.51
CA ASP A 67 -10.96 15.44 18.41
C ASP A 67 -10.46 16.32 17.25
N SER A 68 -9.35 15.96 16.60
CA SER A 68 -8.89 16.59 15.35
C SER A 68 -9.96 16.61 14.25
N ARG A 69 -10.95 15.70 14.31
CA ARG A 69 -12.14 15.67 13.44
C ARG A 69 -13.02 16.91 13.58
N ALA A 70 -13.08 17.51 14.77
CA ALA A 70 -13.89 18.71 15.06
C ALA A 70 -13.21 20.02 14.60
N LEU A 71 -11.93 19.98 14.23
CA LEU A 71 -11.20 21.16 13.73
C LEU A 71 -11.77 21.65 12.39
N GLY A 72 -11.75 22.96 12.18
CA GLY A 72 -12.03 23.58 10.88
C GLY A 72 -11.00 23.22 9.80
N ALA A 73 -11.33 23.50 8.52
CA ALA A 73 -10.57 23.04 7.36
C ALA A 73 -9.07 23.40 7.40
N ASP A 74 -8.71 24.65 7.66
CA ASP A 74 -7.30 25.06 7.77
C ASP A 74 -6.68 24.65 9.11
N ALA A 75 -7.46 24.66 10.20
CA ALA A 75 -6.98 24.27 11.52
C ALA A 75 -6.50 22.81 11.55
N VAL A 76 -7.18 21.87 10.88
CA VAL A 76 -6.70 20.48 10.76
C VAL A 76 -5.42 20.38 9.90
N VAL A 77 -5.29 21.18 8.84
CA VAL A 77 -4.07 21.19 7.99
C VAL A 77 -2.87 21.77 8.76
N HIS A 78 -3.05 22.82 9.55
CA HIS A 78 -2.03 23.35 10.45
C HIS A 78 -1.66 22.35 11.56
N PHE A 79 -2.66 21.67 12.15
CA PHE A 79 -2.45 20.63 13.16
C PHE A 79 -1.64 19.45 12.61
N VAL A 80 -1.99 18.94 11.43
CA VAL A 80 -1.24 17.86 10.76
C VAL A 80 0.19 18.30 10.46
N ARG A 81 0.41 19.51 9.94
CA ARG A 81 1.77 20.03 9.68
C ARG A 81 2.63 20.12 10.95
N ALA A 82 2.06 20.58 12.06
CA ALA A 82 2.75 20.60 13.34
C ALA A 82 3.07 19.18 13.84
N LEU A 83 2.13 18.24 13.71
CA LEU A 83 2.30 16.86 14.13
C LEU A 83 3.35 16.11 13.28
N THR A 84 3.40 16.33 11.97
CA THR A 84 4.47 15.77 11.11
C THR A 84 5.84 16.34 11.44
N GLN A 85 5.92 17.62 11.84
CA GLN A 85 7.18 18.22 12.28
C GLN A 85 7.69 17.58 13.58
N VAL A 86 6.82 17.37 14.57
CA VAL A 86 7.18 16.66 15.81
C VAL A 86 7.59 15.20 15.53
N ALA A 87 6.95 14.52 14.56
CA ALA A 87 7.35 13.18 14.14
C ALA A 87 8.75 13.15 13.48
N ARG A 88 9.11 14.15 12.68
CA ARG A 88 10.49 14.31 12.14
C ARG A 88 11.50 14.52 13.26
N GLU A 89 11.16 15.36 14.24
CA GLU A 89 12.03 15.65 15.40
C GLU A 89 12.22 14.43 16.31
N GLU A 90 11.17 13.62 16.54
CA GLU A 90 11.23 12.32 17.24
C GLU A 90 12.25 11.37 16.58
N ILE A 91 12.11 11.16 15.26
CA ILE A 91 12.96 10.25 14.48
C ILE A 91 14.42 10.76 14.44
N ALA A 92 14.61 12.06 14.19
CA ALA A 92 15.94 12.68 14.12
C ALA A 92 16.63 12.78 15.49
N PHE A 93 15.89 12.74 16.60
CA PHE A 93 16.47 12.70 17.95
C PHE A 93 17.09 11.33 18.25
N SER A 94 16.41 10.22 17.93
CA SER A 94 16.99 8.88 18.10
C SER A 94 18.30 8.70 17.31
N GLN A 95 18.36 9.15 16.05
CA GLN A 95 19.58 9.14 15.23
C GLN A 95 20.77 9.88 15.90
N LYS A 96 20.50 10.95 16.65
CA LYS A 96 21.55 11.76 17.29
C LYS A 96 22.13 11.07 18.53
N LEU A 97 21.35 10.28 19.27
CA LEU A 97 21.87 9.48 20.39
C LEU A 97 22.81 8.37 19.87
N ASP A 98 22.47 7.72 18.76
CA ASP A 98 23.35 6.78 18.05
C ASP A 98 24.71 7.43 17.69
N ALA A 99 24.67 8.61 17.07
CA ALA A 99 25.88 9.34 16.68
C ALA A 99 26.73 9.77 17.89
N SER A 100 26.11 10.31 18.94
CA SER A 100 26.82 10.77 20.15
C SER A 100 27.45 9.62 20.98
N THR A 101 27.00 8.38 20.76
CA THR A 101 27.51 7.18 21.44
C THR A 101 28.71 6.56 20.70
N ARG A 102 28.98 7.00 19.46
CA ARG A 102 30.14 6.58 18.65
C ARG A 102 31.30 7.57 18.79
N ASP A 103 31.84 7.64 20.01
CA ASP A 103 33.00 8.48 20.32
C ASP A 103 34.26 8.04 19.51
N PRO A 104 34.80 8.87 18.59
CA PRO A 104 35.84 8.44 17.65
C PRO A 104 37.14 7.96 18.30
N PHE A 105 37.45 8.43 19.51
CA PHE A 105 38.69 8.06 20.22
C PHE A 105 38.54 6.81 21.11
N SER A 106 37.31 6.33 21.32
CA SER A 106 37.06 5.10 22.10
C SER A 106 37.42 3.80 21.38
N SER A 107 37.91 3.87 20.13
CA SER A 107 38.34 2.70 19.32
C SER A 107 39.54 1.93 19.89
N GLY A 108 40.14 2.38 20.99
CA GLY A 108 41.14 1.63 21.77
C GLY A 108 40.56 0.74 22.89
N SER A 109 39.24 0.79 23.15
CA SER A 109 38.61 -0.07 24.15
C SER A 109 38.35 -1.47 23.61
N LEU A 110 38.92 -2.49 24.26
CA LEU A 110 38.67 -3.91 23.94
C LEU A 110 37.30 -4.42 24.42
N ILE A 111 36.46 -3.55 25.00
CA ILE A 111 35.11 -3.89 25.44
C ILE A 111 34.11 -3.39 24.37
N PRO A 112 33.46 -4.27 23.59
CA PRO A 112 32.40 -3.84 22.68
C PRO A 112 31.23 -3.25 23.48
N ASN A 113 30.73 -2.10 23.04
CA ASN A 113 29.56 -1.48 23.64
C ASN A 113 28.30 -2.29 23.29
N ASN A 114 27.92 -3.20 24.18
CA ASN A 114 26.77 -4.11 24.01
C ASN A 114 25.39 -3.43 24.15
N ASN A 115 25.33 -2.10 24.31
CA ASN A 115 24.05 -1.39 24.24
C ASN A 115 23.56 -1.38 22.78
N PRO A 116 22.35 -1.89 22.48
CA PRO A 116 21.80 -1.79 21.14
C PRO A 116 21.57 -0.33 20.76
N PRO A 117 21.64 0.01 19.46
CA PRO A 117 21.35 1.37 18.99
C PRO A 117 19.93 1.79 19.42
N PRO A 118 19.73 3.01 19.98
CA PRO A 118 18.41 3.51 20.38
C PRO A 118 17.41 3.45 19.21
N THR A 119 16.46 2.52 19.29
CA THR A 119 15.46 2.33 18.24
C THR A 119 14.67 3.63 18.03
N PRO A 120 14.49 4.11 16.79
CA PRO A 120 13.64 5.26 16.49
C PRO A 120 12.28 5.11 17.14
N GLN A 121 11.89 6.12 17.93
CA GLN A 121 10.52 6.17 18.44
C GLN A 121 9.61 6.55 17.28
N VAL A 122 8.43 5.91 17.22
CA VAL A 122 7.46 6.06 16.14
C VAL A 122 6.10 6.51 16.67
N PHE A 123 6.06 7.11 17.86
CA PHE A 123 4.82 7.46 18.52
C PHE A 123 4.11 8.58 17.76
N PHE A 124 4.78 9.69 17.46
CA PHE A 124 4.17 10.77 16.70
C PHE A 124 3.95 10.38 15.24
N LEU A 125 4.82 9.57 14.65
CA LEU A 125 4.57 8.99 13.32
C LEU A 125 3.28 8.15 13.30
N ALA A 126 3.05 7.28 14.29
CA ALA A 126 1.79 6.55 14.43
C ALA A 126 0.59 7.49 14.60
N LYS A 127 0.75 8.60 15.33
CA LYS A 127 -0.31 9.59 15.52
C LYS A 127 -0.60 10.45 14.30
N VAL A 128 0.37 10.67 13.40
CA VAL A 128 0.09 11.19 12.05
C VAL A 128 -0.85 10.24 11.29
N LEU A 129 -0.62 8.92 11.37
CA LEU A 129 -1.47 7.91 10.70
C LEU A 129 -2.88 7.84 11.29
N ASP A 130 -3.01 7.83 12.62
CA ASP A 130 -4.31 7.88 13.32
C ASP A 130 -5.10 9.13 12.88
N VAL A 131 -4.48 10.32 12.95
CA VAL A 131 -5.11 11.59 12.57
C VAL A 131 -5.48 11.61 11.09
N ALA A 132 -4.66 11.04 10.21
CA ALA A 132 -4.99 10.88 8.80
C ALA A 132 -6.25 10.00 8.62
N LEU A 133 -6.26 8.78 9.17
CA LEU A 133 -7.39 7.85 9.06
C LEU A 133 -8.69 8.40 9.66
N TYR A 134 -8.59 9.23 10.71
CA TYR A 134 -9.71 9.92 11.36
C TYR A 134 -10.29 11.07 10.54
N ASN A 135 -9.48 11.74 9.71
CA ASN A 135 -9.89 12.93 8.94
C ASN A 135 -10.13 12.64 7.46
N MET A 136 -10.00 11.39 7.03
CA MET A 136 -10.21 10.95 5.64
C MET A 136 -11.59 11.32 5.09
N ASP A 137 -12.62 11.25 5.94
CA ASP A 137 -14.02 11.42 5.55
C ASP A 137 -14.42 12.90 5.31
N ARG A 138 -13.45 13.83 5.42
CA ARG A 138 -13.61 15.25 5.05
C ARG A 138 -13.79 15.45 3.54
N VAL A 139 -14.27 16.65 3.18
CA VAL A 139 -14.34 17.18 1.81
C VAL A 139 -12.99 16.99 1.10
N ARG A 140 -13.02 16.43 -0.12
CA ARG A 140 -11.83 15.97 -0.86
C ARG A 140 -10.70 17.02 -0.89
N LEU A 141 -10.99 18.30 -1.16
CA LEU A 141 -9.98 19.37 -1.20
C LEU A 141 -9.23 19.58 0.14
N VAL A 142 -9.92 19.44 1.28
CA VAL A 142 -9.30 19.53 2.61
C VAL A 142 -8.48 18.27 2.89
N TRP A 143 -9.00 17.11 2.48
CA TRP A 143 -8.28 15.84 2.61
C TRP A 143 -7.01 15.80 1.76
N SER A 144 -7.01 16.32 0.53
CA SER A 144 -5.80 16.40 -0.32
C SER A 144 -4.69 17.22 0.34
N ARG A 145 -5.03 18.36 0.97
CA ARG A 145 -4.07 19.20 1.73
C ARG A 145 -3.54 18.52 3.00
N ILE A 146 -4.28 17.55 3.57
CA ILE A 146 -3.78 16.68 4.64
C ILE A 146 -2.87 15.60 4.04
N TRP A 147 -3.32 14.95 2.97
CA TRP A 147 -2.61 13.84 2.34
C TRP A 147 -1.24 14.24 1.78
N GLU A 148 -1.13 15.41 1.13
CA GLU A 148 0.14 15.98 0.65
C GLU A 148 1.23 15.95 1.73
N ILE A 149 0.91 16.44 2.93
CA ILE A 149 1.83 16.52 4.08
C ILE A 149 2.16 15.12 4.64
N VAL A 150 1.17 14.24 4.70
CA VAL A 150 1.32 12.87 5.22
C VAL A 150 2.12 11.98 4.24
N ALA A 151 1.88 12.12 2.94
CA ALA A 151 2.54 11.40 1.87
C ALA A 151 4.01 11.84 1.71
N GLU A 152 4.32 13.13 1.91
CA GLU A 152 5.70 13.61 1.99
C GLU A 152 6.44 12.91 3.15
N LEU A 153 5.91 12.99 4.37
CA LEU A 153 6.51 12.34 5.55
C LEU A 153 6.66 10.83 5.36
N LEU A 154 5.64 10.15 4.81
CA LEU A 154 5.68 8.71 4.54
C LEU A 154 6.70 8.32 3.47
N THR A 155 6.96 9.20 2.49
CA THR A 155 8.00 8.96 1.49
C THR A 155 9.40 9.17 2.09
N GLU A 156 9.58 10.24 2.88
CA GLU A 156 10.83 10.57 3.57
C GLU A 156 11.24 9.46 4.56
N VAL A 157 10.33 9.10 5.48
CA VAL A 157 10.57 8.03 6.45
C VAL A 157 10.62 6.66 5.78
N GLY A 158 9.93 6.48 4.66
CA GLY A 158 9.98 5.29 3.83
C GLY A 158 11.32 5.03 3.14
N GLN A 159 12.18 6.05 3.02
CA GLN A 159 13.55 5.93 2.50
C GLN A 159 14.61 5.83 3.62
N HIS A 160 14.19 5.73 4.88
CA HIS A 160 15.10 5.73 6.03
C HIS A 160 15.92 4.42 6.13
N PRO A 161 17.25 4.47 6.32
CA PRO A 161 18.13 3.29 6.25
C PRO A 161 17.90 2.25 7.37
N TYR A 162 17.26 2.63 8.47
CA TYR A 162 16.80 1.67 9.48
C TYR A 162 15.51 0.97 9.00
N LEU A 163 15.67 -0.21 8.41
CA LEU A 163 14.62 -1.00 7.76
C LEU A 163 13.30 -1.12 8.55
N PRO A 164 13.26 -1.36 9.88
CA PRO A 164 11.98 -1.44 10.61
C PRO A 164 11.17 -0.14 10.60
N LEU A 165 11.81 1.02 10.53
CA LEU A 165 11.13 2.33 10.43
C LEU A 165 10.60 2.57 9.01
N ALA A 166 11.37 2.23 7.99
CA ALA A 166 10.89 2.25 6.60
C ALA A 166 9.67 1.33 6.43
N LEU A 167 9.76 0.07 6.90
CA LEU A 167 8.65 -0.88 6.89
C LEU A 167 7.43 -0.39 7.68
N PHE A 168 7.61 0.33 8.80
CA PHE A 168 6.50 0.97 9.53
C PHE A 168 5.80 2.01 8.65
N ALA A 169 6.55 2.90 8.00
CA ALA A 169 5.99 3.88 7.07
C ALA A 169 5.28 3.21 5.88
N MET A 170 5.82 2.13 5.30
CA MET A 170 5.16 1.40 4.20
C MET A 170 3.84 0.76 4.65
N ASN A 171 3.79 0.24 5.88
CA ASN A 171 2.56 -0.27 6.46
C ASN A 171 1.53 0.84 6.74
N GLY A 172 1.98 2.05 7.12
CA GLY A 172 1.12 3.23 7.22
C GLY A 172 0.53 3.64 5.87
N LEU A 173 1.39 3.77 4.85
CA LEU A 173 1.01 4.07 3.47
C LEU A 173 -0.02 3.06 2.93
N ARG A 174 0.20 1.76 3.12
CA ARG A 174 -0.78 0.71 2.77
C ARG A 174 -2.13 0.91 3.47
N GLN A 175 -2.14 1.16 4.79
CA GLN A 175 -3.40 1.26 5.54
C GLN A 175 -4.25 2.46 5.09
N ILE A 176 -3.64 3.62 4.86
CA ILE A 176 -4.36 4.80 4.37
C ILE A 176 -4.81 4.59 2.92
N ALA A 177 -3.99 3.96 2.07
CA ALA A 177 -4.36 3.63 0.69
C ALA A 177 -5.51 2.63 0.59
N ALA A 178 -5.50 1.58 1.40
CA ALA A 178 -6.58 0.58 1.43
C ALA A 178 -7.92 1.20 1.86
N LYS A 179 -7.92 2.14 2.83
CA LYS A 179 -9.12 2.90 3.23
C LYS A 179 -9.50 3.98 2.18
N PHE A 180 -8.55 4.57 1.47
CA PHE A 180 -8.85 5.58 0.45
C PHE A 180 -9.52 4.97 -0.79
N LEU A 181 -9.07 3.78 -1.23
CA LEU A 181 -9.67 3.01 -2.33
C LEU A 181 -11.07 2.46 -2.02
N GLU A 182 -11.58 2.60 -0.79
CA GLU A 182 -13.00 2.32 -0.48
C GLU A 182 -13.93 3.39 -1.06
N ARG A 183 -13.39 4.58 -1.36
CA ARG A 183 -14.12 5.72 -1.91
C ARG A 183 -14.07 5.67 -3.44
N GLU A 184 -15.20 5.92 -4.07
CA GLU A 184 -15.26 6.06 -5.52
C GLU A 184 -14.49 7.30 -6.01
N GLU A 185 -13.96 7.22 -7.22
CA GLU A 185 -13.44 8.36 -7.97
C GLU A 185 -14.57 8.99 -8.78
N LEU A 186 -14.61 10.33 -8.81
CA LEU A 186 -15.55 11.05 -9.67
C LEU A 186 -15.00 11.09 -11.10
N ALA A 187 -15.87 10.97 -12.10
CA ALA A 187 -15.49 11.10 -13.50
C ALA A 187 -14.74 12.42 -13.75
N ASN A 188 -13.74 12.37 -14.64
CA ASN A 188 -12.83 13.48 -14.98
C ASN A 188 -11.92 13.98 -13.84
N TYR A 189 -11.75 13.21 -12.76
CA TYR A 189 -10.73 13.46 -11.72
C TYR A 189 -9.72 12.32 -11.60
N THR A 190 -8.49 12.65 -11.16
CA THR A 190 -7.34 11.74 -11.06
C THR A 190 -6.85 11.52 -9.63
N PHE A 191 -7.76 11.58 -8.64
CA PHE A 191 -7.43 11.46 -7.22
C PHE A 191 -6.71 10.15 -6.87
N GLN A 192 -7.09 9.02 -7.46
CA GLN A 192 -6.43 7.73 -7.22
C GLN A 192 -4.99 7.71 -7.77
N ASN A 193 -4.75 8.43 -8.87
CA ASN A 193 -3.40 8.62 -9.42
C ASN A 193 -2.49 9.41 -8.45
N ASP A 194 -2.93 10.62 -8.09
CA ASP A 194 -2.19 11.51 -7.19
C ASP A 194 -1.95 10.83 -5.83
N PHE A 195 -2.99 10.15 -5.31
CA PHE A 195 -2.95 9.50 -4.01
C PHE A 195 -1.94 8.34 -3.98
N LEU A 196 -1.94 7.47 -4.99
CA LEU A 196 -1.07 6.28 -5.03
C LEU A 196 0.37 6.60 -5.48
N SER A 197 0.65 7.79 -6.00
CA SER A 197 1.98 8.21 -6.46
C SER A 197 3.17 7.94 -5.51
N PRO A 198 3.05 7.94 -4.16
CA PRO A 198 4.15 7.58 -3.27
C PRO A 198 4.67 6.14 -3.48
N PHE A 199 3.81 5.18 -3.83
CA PHE A 199 4.21 3.78 -4.04
C PHE A 199 5.26 3.66 -5.16
N VAL A 200 5.08 4.40 -6.27
CA VAL A 200 6.05 4.45 -7.38
C VAL A 200 7.35 5.14 -6.95
N ARG A 201 7.27 6.27 -6.24
CA ARG A 201 8.44 7.00 -5.72
C ARG A 201 9.31 6.13 -4.80
N LEU A 202 8.67 5.32 -3.95
CA LEU A 202 9.35 4.43 -3.02
C LEU A 202 9.88 3.18 -3.71
N MET A 203 9.11 2.56 -4.61
CA MET A 203 9.54 1.40 -5.40
C MET A 203 10.80 1.69 -6.23
N HIS A 204 10.86 2.87 -6.85
CA HIS A 204 12.00 3.26 -7.69
C HIS A 204 13.28 3.53 -6.89
N ALA A 205 13.16 4.02 -5.65
CA ALA A 205 14.28 4.53 -4.87
C ALA A 205 14.83 3.55 -3.81
N HIS A 206 14.03 2.59 -3.32
CA HIS A 206 14.40 1.86 -2.10
C HIS A 206 15.37 0.69 -2.36
N PRO A 207 16.56 0.65 -1.71
CA PRO A 207 17.58 -0.37 -1.99
C PRO A 207 17.25 -1.76 -1.41
N ALA A 208 16.59 -1.84 -0.25
CA ALA A 208 16.23 -3.12 0.38
C ALA A 208 15.07 -3.80 -0.35
N VAL A 209 15.21 -5.10 -0.63
CA VAL A 209 14.23 -5.93 -1.37
C VAL A 209 12.94 -6.06 -0.57
N GLU A 210 13.03 -6.17 0.76
CA GLU A 210 11.93 -6.38 1.69
C GLU A 210 10.90 -5.24 1.65
N VAL A 211 11.33 -4.02 1.36
CA VAL A 211 10.44 -2.87 1.16
C VAL A 211 9.78 -2.91 -0.22
N ARG A 212 10.51 -3.30 -1.27
CA ARG A 212 9.96 -3.41 -2.63
C ARG A 212 8.96 -4.56 -2.76
N ASP A 213 9.25 -5.71 -2.14
CA ASP A 213 8.34 -6.83 -1.96
C ASP A 213 7.06 -6.39 -1.22
N LEU A 214 7.20 -5.75 -0.05
CA LEU A 214 6.07 -5.27 0.73
C LEU A 214 5.21 -4.29 -0.09
N LEU A 215 5.83 -3.33 -0.78
CA LEU A 215 5.12 -2.35 -1.60
C LEU A 215 4.33 -3.04 -2.74
N ILE A 216 4.95 -3.97 -3.48
CA ILE A 216 4.29 -4.70 -4.57
C ILE A 216 3.14 -5.55 -4.02
N ARG A 217 3.37 -6.36 -2.98
CA ARG A 217 2.29 -7.14 -2.32
C ARG A 217 1.16 -6.24 -1.83
N SER A 218 1.48 -5.07 -1.28
CA SER A 218 0.50 -4.09 -0.80
C SER A 218 -0.39 -3.60 -1.93
N LEU A 219 0.20 -3.12 -3.03
CA LEU A 219 -0.58 -2.60 -4.16
C LEU A 219 -1.39 -3.71 -4.83
N SER A 220 -0.80 -4.90 -5.04
CA SER A 220 -1.49 -6.08 -5.56
C SER A 220 -2.71 -6.49 -4.72
N GLN A 221 -2.59 -6.48 -3.39
CA GLN A 221 -3.72 -6.79 -2.50
C GLN A 221 -4.83 -5.74 -2.57
N MET A 222 -4.49 -4.45 -2.57
CA MET A 222 -5.47 -3.36 -2.68
C MET A 222 -6.20 -3.37 -4.03
N VAL A 223 -5.45 -3.50 -5.13
CA VAL A 223 -6.02 -3.60 -6.49
C VAL A 223 -6.97 -4.78 -6.60
N LEU A 224 -6.54 -6.00 -6.24
CA LEU A 224 -7.37 -7.22 -6.40
C LEU A 224 -8.57 -7.27 -5.45
N SER A 225 -8.58 -6.49 -4.36
CA SER A 225 -9.73 -6.41 -3.45
C SER A 225 -10.77 -5.35 -3.86
N ARG A 226 -10.40 -4.36 -4.70
CA ARG A 226 -11.26 -3.22 -5.07
C ARG A 226 -11.09 -2.79 -6.53
N VAL A 227 -11.03 -3.76 -7.46
CA VAL A 227 -10.65 -3.53 -8.87
C VAL A 227 -11.42 -2.37 -9.54
N GLY A 228 -12.74 -2.30 -9.39
CA GLY A 228 -13.58 -1.23 -9.97
C GLY A 228 -13.40 0.17 -9.36
N HIS A 229 -12.71 0.29 -8.22
CA HIS A 229 -12.42 1.57 -7.56
C HIS A 229 -11.02 2.12 -7.94
N VAL A 230 -10.19 1.34 -8.65
CA VAL A 230 -8.80 1.73 -8.98
C VAL A 230 -8.75 2.93 -9.93
N ARG A 231 -9.62 2.95 -10.96
CA ARG A 231 -9.84 4.07 -11.89
C ARG A 231 -8.52 4.71 -12.37
N SER A 232 -8.28 6.01 -12.19
CA SER A 232 -7.04 6.69 -12.63
C SER A 232 -5.75 6.15 -11.99
N GLY A 233 -5.88 5.42 -10.88
CA GLY A 233 -4.80 4.72 -10.21
C GLY A 233 -4.17 3.60 -11.04
N TRP A 234 -4.83 3.10 -12.10
CA TRP A 234 -4.26 2.08 -12.99
C TRP A 234 -2.90 2.47 -13.56
N ARG A 235 -2.74 3.75 -13.94
CA ARG A 235 -1.48 4.28 -14.45
C ARG A 235 -0.34 4.16 -13.43
N VAL A 236 -0.65 4.31 -12.13
CA VAL A 236 0.30 4.09 -11.03
C VAL A 236 0.62 2.60 -10.87
N VAL A 237 -0.40 1.73 -10.94
CA VAL A 237 -0.24 0.27 -10.90
C VAL A 237 0.68 -0.22 -12.02
N PHE A 238 0.41 0.17 -13.26
CA PHE A 238 1.23 -0.18 -14.42
C PHE A 238 2.62 0.46 -14.38
N SER A 239 2.74 1.72 -13.93
CA SER A 239 4.05 2.36 -13.71
C SER A 239 4.90 1.62 -12.67
N MET A 240 4.29 1.18 -11.56
CA MET A 240 4.97 0.43 -10.52
C MET A 240 5.35 -0.99 -10.98
N PHE A 241 4.47 -1.68 -11.71
CA PHE A 241 4.76 -3.00 -12.26
C PHE A 241 5.81 -2.96 -13.38
N ARG A 242 5.90 -1.87 -14.16
CA ARG A 242 7.03 -1.61 -15.09
C ARG A 242 8.39 -1.44 -14.40
N ILE A 243 8.40 -1.02 -13.13
CA ILE A 243 9.62 -0.99 -12.30
C ILE A 243 9.91 -2.40 -11.77
N ALA A 244 8.89 -3.12 -11.28
CA ALA A 244 9.02 -4.49 -10.78
C ALA A 244 9.53 -5.48 -11.84
N ALA A 245 9.10 -5.34 -13.09
CA ALA A 245 9.59 -6.11 -14.25
C ALA A 245 11.10 -5.93 -14.53
N LYS A 246 11.75 -4.94 -13.92
CA LYS A 246 13.16 -4.60 -14.09
C LYS A 246 13.95 -4.69 -12.77
N ASP A 247 13.33 -5.20 -11.71
CA ASP A 247 13.95 -5.30 -10.39
C ASP A 247 15.19 -6.20 -10.44
N PRO A 248 16.29 -5.89 -9.74
CA PRO A 248 17.42 -6.81 -9.61
C PRO A 248 17.01 -8.18 -9.02
N ASP A 249 16.05 -8.22 -8.08
CA ASP A 249 15.65 -9.45 -7.39
C ASP A 249 14.58 -10.27 -8.17
N PRO A 250 14.81 -11.58 -8.42
CA PRO A 250 13.93 -12.40 -9.24
C PRO A 250 12.60 -12.77 -8.58
N SER A 251 12.39 -12.49 -7.28
CA SER A 251 11.09 -12.72 -6.63
C SER A 251 10.06 -11.63 -6.93
N ILE A 252 10.53 -10.43 -7.29
CA ILE A 252 9.69 -9.22 -7.40
C ILE A 252 8.84 -9.21 -8.70
N ALA A 253 9.45 -9.52 -9.85
CA ALA A 253 8.75 -9.51 -11.13
C ALA A 253 7.56 -10.51 -11.18
N PRO A 254 7.69 -11.77 -10.71
CA PRO A 254 6.56 -12.71 -10.66
C PRO A 254 5.41 -12.27 -9.74
N LEU A 255 5.69 -11.57 -8.63
CA LEU A 255 4.64 -11.06 -7.72
C LEU A 255 3.78 -9.98 -8.38
N ALA A 256 4.42 -9.03 -9.09
CA ALA A 256 3.73 -8.03 -9.88
C ALA A 256 2.97 -8.68 -11.05
N PHE A 257 3.62 -9.60 -11.77
CA PHE A 257 3.04 -10.25 -12.94
C PHE A 257 1.80 -11.10 -12.62
N ALA A 258 1.81 -11.84 -11.51
CA ALA A 258 0.65 -12.60 -11.04
C ALA A 258 -0.58 -11.72 -10.75
N THR A 259 -0.39 -10.40 -10.59
CA THR A 259 -1.47 -9.44 -10.44
C THR A 259 -1.98 -8.95 -11.79
N ILE A 260 -1.11 -8.48 -12.70
CA ILE A 260 -1.55 -8.00 -14.02
C ILE A 260 -2.24 -9.10 -14.84
N CYS A 261 -1.77 -10.35 -14.74
CA CYS A 261 -2.41 -11.51 -15.34
C CYS A 261 -3.89 -11.68 -14.89
N ARG A 262 -4.18 -11.51 -13.58
CA ARG A 262 -5.56 -11.59 -13.04
C ARG A 262 -6.44 -10.41 -13.41
N VAL A 263 -5.86 -9.22 -13.55
CA VAL A 263 -6.60 -8.04 -14.00
C VAL A 263 -6.95 -8.18 -15.48
N VAL A 264 -5.96 -8.42 -16.36
CA VAL A 264 -6.18 -8.52 -17.80
C VAL A 264 -7.12 -9.67 -18.17
N LYS A 265 -6.98 -10.86 -17.55
CA LYS A 265 -7.85 -12.02 -17.85
C LYS A 265 -9.27 -11.96 -17.27
N GLY A 266 -9.52 -11.13 -16.25
CA GLY A 266 -10.81 -11.15 -15.51
C GLY A 266 -11.52 -9.80 -15.42
N HIS A 267 -10.85 -8.70 -15.76
CA HIS A 267 -11.28 -7.34 -15.45
C HIS A 267 -10.88 -6.33 -16.55
N PHE A 268 -10.69 -6.80 -17.79
CA PHE A 268 -10.25 -5.98 -18.93
C PHE A 268 -11.07 -4.69 -19.13
N PRO A 269 -12.42 -4.69 -19.06
CA PRO A 269 -13.22 -3.46 -19.23
C PRO A 269 -12.87 -2.38 -18.20
N LEU A 270 -12.58 -2.77 -16.96
CA LEU A 270 -12.24 -1.83 -15.89
C LEU A 270 -10.89 -1.09 -16.11
N ILE A 271 -10.11 -1.48 -17.12
CA ILE A 271 -8.95 -0.71 -17.62
C ILE A 271 -9.39 0.24 -18.75
N THR A 272 -10.17 -0.25 -19.73
CA THR A 272 -10.53 0.51 -20.94
C THR A 272 -11.65 1.54 -20.72
N GLU A 273 -12.50 1.34 -19.71
CA GLU A 273 -13.51 2.29 -19.22
C GLU A 273 -12.93 3.58 -18.61
N VAL A 274 -11.62 3.63 -18.32
CA VAL A 274 -10.99 4.79 -17.68
C VAL A 274 -10.55 5.81 -18.72
N ASP A 275 -9.57 5.43 -19.55
CA ASP A 275 -9.13 6.17 -20.72
C ASP A 275 -8.22 5.29 -21.59
N VAL A 276 -7.90 5.75 -22.81
CA VAL A 276 -7.02 5.05 -23.75
C VAL A 276 -5.55 5.05 -23.28
N GLU A 277 -5.15 5.99 -22.42
CA GLU A 277 -3.79 6.02 -21.85
C GLU A 277 -3.58 4.92 -20.81
N ALA A 278 -4.61 4.55 -20.03
CA ALA A 278 -4.58 3.45 -19.06
C ALA A 278 -4.43 2.09 -19.76
N PHE A 279 -5.14 1.87 -20.88
CA PHE A 279 -4.94 0.68 -21.71
C PHE A 279 -3.52 0.65 -22.32
N ARG A 280 -3.03 1.79 -22.83
CA ARG A 280 -1.65 1.90 -23.32
C ARG A 280 -0.61 1.62 -22.22
N ASP A 281 -0.78 2.19 -21.04
CA ASP A 281 0.07 1.93 -19.87
C ASP A 281 0.06 0.44 -19.50
N CYS A 282 -1.08 -0.27 -19.66
CA CYS A 282 -1.17 -1.72 -19.50
C CYS A 282 -0.35 -2.49 -20.54
N VAL A 283 -0.44 -2.13 -21.83
CA VAL A 283 0.34 -2.75 -22.91
C VAL A 283 1.85 -2.51 -22.71
N ASP A 284 2.25 -1.27 -22.43
CA ASP A 284 3.64 -0.91 -22.10
C ASP A 284 4.13 -1.64 -20.83
N CYS A 285 3.23 -2.00 -19.91
CA CYS A 285 3.54 -2.83 -18.75
C CYS A 285 3.76 -4.30 -19.13
N LEU A 286 2.90 -4.91 -19.94
CA LEU A 286 3.09 -6.29 -20.40
C LEU A 286 4.38 -6.43 -21.22
N VAL A 287 4.68 -5.47 -22.11
CA VAL A 287 5.94 -5.42 -22.87
C VAL A 287 7.16 -5.29 -21.94
N SER A 288 7.04 -4.71 -20.75
CA SER A 288 8.16 -4.69 -19.80
C SER A 288 8.50 -6.08 -19.24
N PHE A 289 7.51 -6.98 -19.12
CA PHE A 289 7.71 -8.37 -18.68
C PHE A 289 8.20 -9.31 -19.79
N THR A 290 7.86 -9.07 -21.06
CA THR A 290 8.39 -9.88 -22.18
C THR A 290 9.90 -9.74 -22.37
N ASN A 291 10.50 -8.67 -21.82
CA ASN A 291 11.92 -8.36 -21.92
C ASN A 291 12.75 -8.77 -20.67
N ASP A 292 12.13 -9.34 -19.64
CA ASP A 292 12.89 -9.93 -18.53
C ASP A 292 13.41 -11.33 -18.91
N SER A 293 14.73 -11.52 -18.81
CA SER A 293 15.40 -12.79 -19.08
C SER A 293 15.48 -13.72 -17.87
N LYS A 294 15.05 -13.28 -16.68
CA LYS A 294 15.16 -14.04 -15.42
C LYS A 294 14.05 -15.06 -15.22
N THR A 295 12.91 -14.91 -15.88
CA THR A 295 11.74 -15.80 -15.67
C THR A 295 10.97 -16.01 -16.97
N GLU A 296 11.51 -16.88 -17.82
CA GLU A 296 10.95 -17.25 -19.13
C GLU A 296 9.43 -17.53 -19.10
N ALA A 297 8.92 -18.19 -18.05
CA ALA A 297 7.49 -18.45 -17.89
C ALA A 297 6.63 -17.18 -17.78
N VAL A 298 7.13 -16.13 -17.13
CA VAL A 298 6.49 -14.80 -17.07
C VAL A 298 6.57 -14.12 -18.43
N SER A 299 7.72 -14.19 -19.10
CA SER A 299 7.93 -13.58 -20.42
C SER A 299 7.01 -14.21 -21.49
N VAL A 300 6.80 -15.54 -21.43
CA VAL A 300 5.86 -16.28 -22.29
C VAL A 300 4.42 -15.94 -21.97
N GLU A 301 3.99 -15.98 -20.70
CA GLU A 301 2.60 -15.63 -20.36
C GLU A 301 2.29 -14.15 -20.65
N ALA A 302 3.27 -13.25 -20.57
CA ALA A 302 3.12 -11.86 -20.98
C ALA A 302 2.87 -11.70 -22.48
N ILE A 303 3.44 -12.56 -23.34
CA ILE A 303 3.16 -12.59 -24.78
C ILE A 303 1.72 -13.07 -25.04
N GLU A 304 1.23 -14.08 -24.30
CA GLU A 304 -0.16 -14.53 -24.42
C GLU A 304 -1.16 -13.48 -23.93
N LEU A 305 -0.83 -12.71 -22.89
CA LEU A 305 -1.63 -11.55 -22.46
C LEU A 305 -1.64 -10.43 -23.51
N LEU A 306 -0.53 -10.20 -24.22
CA LEU A 306 -0.47 -9.23 -25.31
C LEU A 306 -1.33 -9.66 -26.51
N ARG A 307 -1.43 -10.96 -26.80
CA ARG A 307 -2.38 -11.49 -27.81
C ARG A 307 -3.82 -11.24 -27.37
N LEU A 308 -4.17 -11.56 -26.13
CA LEU A 308 -5.51 -11.29 -25.58
C LEU A 308 -5.88 -9.79 -25.67
N CYS A 309 -4.94 -8.88 -25.40
CA CYS A 309 -5.14 -7.44 -25.62
C CYS A 309 -5.39 -7.10 -27.10
N ALA A 310 -4.72 -7.76 -28.04
CA ALA A 310 -4.93 -7.57 -29.48
C ALA A 310 -6.29 -8.12 -29.95
N ASP A 311 -6.72 -9.27 -29.42
CA ASP A 311 -8.04 -9.85 -29.68
C ASP A 311 -9.16 -8.90 -29.17
N HIS A 312 -8.98 -8.30 -28.00
CA HIS A 312 -9.89 -7.28 -27.48
C HIS A 312 -9.92 -5.99 -28.32
N ILE A 313 -8.80 -5.54 -28.88
CA ILE A 313 -8.78 -4.42 -29.86
C ILE A 313 -9.56 -4.82 -31.12
N ALA A 314 -9.33 -6.02 -31.66
CA ALA A 314 -10.02 -6.52 -32.85
C ALA A 314 -11.54 -6.67 -32.65
N ALA A 315 -11.97 -6.94 -31.41
CA ALA A 315 -13.37 -6.97 -31.00
C ALA A 315 -13.97 -5.58 -30.65
N GLY A 316 -13.23 -4.48 -30.82
CA GLY A 316 -13.71 -3.12 -30.58
C GLY A 316 -13.74 -2.68 -29.10
N ALA A 317 -13.27 -3.50 -28.17
CA ALA A 317 -13.36 -3.24 -26.72
C ALA A 317 -12.38 -2.15 -26.19
N VAL A 318 -11.73 -1.41 -27.09
CA VAL A 318 -10.77 -0.34 -26.81
C VAL A 318 -11.10 0.86 -27.70
N GLY A 319 -11.54 1.97 -27.11
CA GLY A 319 -11.79 3.22 -27.85
C GLY A 319 -13.07 3.25 -28.69
N GLY A 320 -13.94 2.23 -28.59
CA GLY A 320 -15.29 2.23 -29.17
C GLY A 320 -16.22 3.20 -28.43
N GLY A 321 -16.10 4.49 -28.74
CA GLY A 321 -17.10 5.49 -28.38
C GLY A 321 -18.24 5.48 -29.39
N ASP A 322 -19.47 5.45 -28.88
CA ASP A 322 -20.74 5.70 -29.57
C ASP A 322 -20.83 5.14 -31.00
N THR A 323 -21.03 3.82 -31.12
CA THR A 323 -21.83 3.31 -32.24
C THR A 323 -23.25 3.84 -32.05
N TRP A 324 -23.57 4.92 -32.76
CA TRP A 324 -24.93 5.42 -32.88
C TRP A 324 -25.75 4.32 -33.56
N GLU A 325 -26.54 3.59 -32.78
CA GLU A 325 -27.62 2.78 -33.32
C GLU A 325 -28.65 3.76 -33.88
N GLU A 326 -28.68 3.89 -35.20
CA GLU A 326 -29.74 4.63 -35.89
C GLU A 326 -31.04 3.87 -35.63
N GLU A 327 -31.94 4.47 -34.84
CA GLU A 327 -33.31 3.97 -34.67
C GLU A 327 -34.02 4.07 -36.03
N GLU A 328 -33.92 3.01 -36.85
CA GLU A 328 -34.83 2.76 -37.97
C GLU A 328 -36.23 2.57 -37.38
N GLY A 329 -36.95 3.68 -37.24
CA GLY A 329 -38.33 3.70 -36.77
C GLY A 329 -39.26 3.06 -37.79
N GLU A 330 -39.42 1.74 -37.72
CA GLU A 330 -40.46 1.03 -38.47
C GLU A 330 -41.85 1.56 -38.11
N GLU A 331 -42.71 1.64 -39.12
CA GLU A 331 -44.00 2.33 -39.05
C GLU A 331 -45.02 1.56 -38.20
N GLY A 332 -45.67 2.28 -37.27
CA GLY A 332 -46.81 1.80 -36.49
C GLY A 332 -48.02 2.69 -36.73
N GLU A 333 -48.81 2.38 -37.77
CA GLU A 333 -50.23 2.76 -37.81
C GLU A 333 -51.04 1.91 -36.80
N GLU A 334 -52.33 2.20 -36.64
CA GLU A 334 -53.25 1.63 -35.62
C GLU A 334 -53.06 2.25 -34.21
N GLU A 335 -54.07 2.78 -33.49
CA GLU A 335 -55.53 2.85 -33.72
C GLU A 335 -56.10 4.26 -33.42
N GLU A 336 -57.00 4.75 -34.28
CA GLU A 336 -58.04 5.73 -33.88
C GLU A 336 -59.33 4.97 -33.53
N GLN A 337 -59.67 4.79 -32.24
CA GLN A 337 -61.05 4.55 -31.78
C GLN A 337 -61.22 4.65 -30.25
N GLU A 338 -62.49 4.62 -29.83
CA GLU A 338 -63.03 4.78 -28.46
C GLU A 338 -62.86 6.14 -27.77
N GLU A 339 -63.88 6.70 -27.09
CA GLU A 339 -65.26 7.02 -27.50
C GLU A 339 -65.85 8.04 -26.49
N GLU A 340 -67.07 8.53 -26.70
CA GLU A 340 -67.73 9.48 -25.80
C GLU A 340 -68.35 8.80 -24.55
N GLN A 341 -68.10 9.35 -23.35
CA GLN A 341 -69.07 9.42 -22.23
C GLN A 341 -68.65 10.36 -21.07
#